data_AF-A0A525CDW8-F1
#
_entry.id   AF-A0A525CDW8-F1
#
_cell.length_a   1.000
_cell.length_b   1.000
_cell.length_c   1.000
_cell.angle_alpha   90.00
_cell.angle_beta   90.00
_cell.angle_gamma   90.00
#
_symmetry.space_group_name_H-M   'P 1'
#
loop_
_entity.id
_entity.type
_entity.pdbx_description
1 polymer ?
#
loop_
_entity_poly.entity_id
_entity_poly.type
_entity_poly.pdbx_seq_one_letter_code
_entity_poly.pdbx_strand_id
1 'polypeptide(L)'
;MRFLGKRTKKLKAWWQRKPTKADRALAAVIGAIGMFWVAVLLPGTIAIKGPFTLNQIIFWLVGFVFLGIILGIVFPKIISIVLFPFAIFG
;
A
#
# COMPACT_ATOMS: atom_id res chain seq x y z
N MET A 1 10.86 -20.43 24.15
CA MET A 1 9.53 -20.16 23.54
C MET A 1 8.69 -19.04 24.19
N ARG A 2 9.03 -18.48 25.37
CA ARG A 2 8.22 -17.42 26.03
C ARG A 2 8.18 -16.04 25.33
N PHE A 3 9.14 -15.71 24.46
CA PHE A 3 9.19 -14.41 23.78
C PHE A 3 8.13 -14.22 22.69
N LEU A 4 7.76 -15.29 21.98
CA LEU A 4 6.74 -15.25 20.91
C LEU A 4 5.33 -14.97 21.48
N GLY A 5 5.02 -15.48 22.67
CA GLY A 5 3.72 -15.28 23.33
C GLY A 5 3.44 -13.82 23.74
N LYS A 6 4.47 -13.04 24.08
CA LYS A 6 4.30 -11.61 24.39
C LYS A 6 4.13 -10.77 23.11
N ARG A 7 4.86 -11.10 22.04
CA ARG A 7 4.75 -10.39 20.75
C ARG A 7 3.39 -10.62 20.08
N THR A 8 2.88 -11.85 20.12
CA THR A 8 1.55 -12.18 19.57
C THR A 8 0.42 -11.48 20.33
N LYS A 9 0.49 -11.38 21.67
CA LYS A 9 -0.47 -10.58 22.46
C LYS A 9 -0.44 -9.10 22.10
N LYS A 10 0.75 -8.52 21.93
CA LYS A 10 0.92 -7.11 21.52
C LYS A 10 0.40 -6.87 20.09
N LEU A 11 0.67 -7.79 19.16
CA LEU A 11 0.15 -7.73 17.79
C LEU A 11 -1.37 -7.86 17.76
N LYS A 12 -1.96 -8.79 18.53
CA LYS A 12 -3.41 -8.96 18.62
C LYS A 12 -4.09 -7.72 19.19
N ALA A 13 -3.55 -7.15 20.27
CA ALA A 13 -4.05 -5.91 20.85
C ALA A 13 -3.93 -4.73 19.86
N TRP A 14 -2.80 -4.64 19.15
CA TRP A 14 -2.62 -3.65 18.09
C TRP A 14 -3.61 -3.86 16.93
N TRP A 15 -3.87 -5.10 16.52
CA TRP A 15 -4.81 -5.45 15.43
C TRP A 15 -6.27 -5.17 15.81
N GLN A 16 -6.64 -5.33 17.08
CA GLN A 16 -8.01 -5.05 17.56
C GLN A 16 -8.25 -3.57 17.89
N ARG A 17 -7.21 -2.75 18.08
CA ARG A 17 -7.35 -1.30 18.32
C ARG A 17 -8.00 -0.62 17.11
N LYS A 18 -8.98 0.28 17.31
CA LYS A 18 -9.53 1.05 16.19
C LYS A 18 -8.45 1.96 15.56
N PRO A 19 -8.32 2.00 14.22
CA PRO A 19 -7.36 2.89 13.58
C PRO A 19 -7.70 4.36 13.87
N THR A 20 -6.69 5.14 14.26
CA THR A 20 -6.83 6.58 14.46
C THR A 20 -6.83 7.32 13.11
N LYS A 21 -7.23 8.61 13.12
CA LYS A 21 -7.15 9.44 11.91
C LYS A 21 -5.72 9.57 11.39
N ALA A 22 -4.74 9.65 12.30
CA ALA A 22 -3.32 9.68 11.95
C ALA A 22 -2.88 8.36 11.28
N ASP A 23 -3.31 7.20 11.79
CA ASP A 23 -3.00 5.90 11.17
C ASP A 23 -3.57 5.81 9.74
N ARG A 24 -4.76 6.37 9.51
CA ARG A 24 -5.37 6.42 8.18
C ARG A 24 -4.64 7.34 7.23
N ALA A 25 -4.21 8.52 7.68
CA ALA A 25 -3.43 9.43 6.87
C ALA A 25 -2.08 8.81 6.48
N LEU A 26 -1.38 8.21 7.44
CA LEU A 26 -0.11 7.53 7.20
C LEU A 26 -0.27 6.34 6.26
N ALA A 27 -1.32 5.53 6.42
CA ALA A 27 -1.61 4.43 5.52
C ALA A 27 -2.03 4.89 4.12
N ALA A 28 -2.71 6.03 3.99
CA ALA A 28 -3.03 6.62 2.69
C ALA A 28 -1.76 7.06 1.94
N VAL A 29 -0.79 7.65 2.65
CA VAL A 29 0.52 8.02 2.08
C VAL A 29 1.32 6.79 1.67
N ILE A 30 1.41 5.78 2.54
CA ILE A 30 2.07 4.50 2.21
C ILE A 30 1.36 3.82 1.03
N GLY A 31 0.03 3.84 1.00
CA GLY A 31 -0.77 3.29 -0.07
C GLY A 31 -0.53 4.00 -1.40
N ALA A 32 -0.47 5.33 -1.39
CA ALA A 32 -0.16 6.14 -2.57
C ALA A 32 1.24 5.82 -3.14
N ILE A 33 2.26 5.84 -2.29
CA ILE A 33 3.65 5.62 -2.69
C ILE A 33 3.87 4.17 -3.12
N GLY A 34 3.34 3.20 -2.36
CA GLY A 34 3.45 1.79 -2.70
C GLY A 34 2.71 1.44 -3.99
N MET A 35 1.49 1.95 -4.18
CA MET A 35 0.73 1.71 -5.42
C MET A 35 1.32 2.46 -6.61
N PHE A 36 1.99 3.60 -6.40
CA PHE A 36 2.77 4.25 -7.45
C PHE A 36 3.87 3.31 -7.97
N TRP A 37 4.67 2.71 -7.08
CA TRP A 37 5.70 1.74 -7.48
C TRP A 37 5.11 0.51 -8.16
N VAL A 38 4.03 -0.05 -7.60
CA VAL A 38 3.29 -1.15 -8.22
C VAL A 38 2.83 -0.78 -9.63
N ALA A 39 2.30 0.42 -9.84
CA ALA A 39 1.85 0.91 -11.14
C ALA A 39 2.98 1.18 -12.14
N VAL A 40 4.19 1.51 -11.67
CA VAL A 40 5.39 1.65 -12.51
C VAL A 40 5.95 0.28 -12.92
N LEU A 41 5.92 -0.70 -12.00
CA LEU A 41 6.49 -2.04 -12.23
C LEU A 41 5.53 -2.98 -12.99
N LEU A 42 4.21 -2.78 -12.88
CA LEU A 42 3.20 -3.61 -13.56
C LEU A 42 3.31 -3.61 -15.10
N PRO A 43 3.45 -2.46 -15.79
CA PRO A 43 3.50 -2.43 -17.25
C PRO A 43 4.67 -3.20 -17.85
N GLY A 44 5.79 -3.32 -17.13
CA GLY A 44 6.95 -4.12 -17.55
C GLY A 44 6.80 -5.63 -17.28
N THR A 45 5.86 -6.03 -16.42
CA THR A 45 5.68 -7.42 -15.96
C THR A 45 4.42 -8.07 -16.52
N ILE A 46 3.35 -7.30 -16.70
CA ILE A 46 2.12 -7.74 -17.33
C ILE A 46 2.21 -7.38 -18.80
N ALA A 47 2.37 -8.42 -19.61
CA ALA A 47 2.52 -8.44 -21.07
C ALA A 47 1.48 -7.63 -21.86
N ILE A 48 1.52 -6.29 -21.78
CA ILE A 48 0.76 -5.43 -22.68
C ILE A 48 1.65 -5.20 -23.90
N LYS A 49 1.40 -5.99 -24.93
CA LYS A 49 2.08 -5.92 -26.22
C LYS A 49 1.63 -4.66 -26.96
N GLY A 50 2.27 -3.52 -26.70
CA GLY A 50 2.05 -2.31 -27.47
C GLY A 50 2.65 -1.05 -26.82
N PRO A 51 3.04 -0.03 -27.60
CA PRO A 51 3.53 1.22 -27.06
C PRO A 51 2.41 1.91 -26.27
N PHE A 52 2.59 2.03 -24.97
CA PHE A 52 1.76 2.91 -24.15
C PHE A 52 1.97 4.35 -24.58
N THR A 53 0.88 5.06 -24.85
CA THR A 53 0.95 6.52 -24.96
C THR A 53 1.22 7.14 -23.58
N LEU A 54 1.95 8.25 -23.53
CA LEU A 54 2.24 8.96 -22.28
C LEU A 54 0.95 9.26 -21.48
N ASN A 55 -0.15 9.58 -22.16
CA ASN A 55 -1.44 9.81 -21.53
C ASN A 55 -1.98 8.57 -20.80
N GLN A 56 -1.88 7.38 -21.41
CA GLN A 56 -2.33 6.14 -20.77
C GLN A 56 -1.50 5.81 -19.53
N ILE A 57 -0.18 6.07 -19.56
CA ILE A 57 0.71 5.88 -18.40
C ILE A 57 0.29 6.81 -17.27
N ILE A 58 0.02 8.08 -17.57
CA ILE A 58 -0.40 9.06 -16.57
C ILE A 58 -1.74 8.66 -15.96
N PHE A 59 -2.75 8.31 -16.76
CA PHE A 59 -4.05 7.86 -16.25
C PHE A 59 -3.93 6.59 -15.40
N TRP A 60 -3.07 5.66 -15.82
CA TRP A 60 -2.80 4.43 -15.08
C TRP A 60 -2.16 4.73 -13.71
N LEU A 61 -1.08 5.52 -13.69
CA LEU A 61 -0.40 5.93 -12.47
C LEU A 61 -1.36 6.64 -11.51
N VAL A 62 -2.11 7.61 -12.02
CA VAL A 62 -3.08 8.36 -11.23
C VAL A 62 -4.15 7.43 -10.66
N GLY A 63 -4.69 6.51 -11.46
CA GLY A 63 -5.68 5.53 -11.02
C GLY A 63 -5.19 4.65 -9.87
N PHE A 64 -3.96 4.12 -9.98
CA PHE A 64 -3.37 3.29 -8.93
C PHE A 64 -3.04 4.08 -7.66
N VAL A 65 -2.58 5.33 -7.79
CA VAL A 65 -2.34 6.22 -6.64
C VAL A 65 -3.65 6.47 -5.89
N PHE A 66 -4.73 6.83 -6.60
CA PHE A 66 -6.04 7.03 -5.99
C PHE A 66 -6.56 5.76 -5.32
N LEU A 67 -6.41 4.60 -5.98
CA LEU A 67 -6.77 3.31 -5.42
C LEU A 67 -5.99 3.04 -4.12
N GLY A 68 -4.68 3.32 -4.11
CA GLY A 68 -3.81 3.20 -2.94
C GLY A 68 -4.23 4.10 -1.77
N ILE A 69 -4.63 5.34 -2.07
CA ILE A 69 -5.15 6.30 -1.07
C ILE A 69 -6.45 5.77 -0.46
N ILE A 70 -7.43 5.39 -1.30
CA ILE A 70 -8.74 4.90 -0.84
C ILE A 70 -8.55 3.65 0.02
N LEU A 71 -7.76 2.70 -0.47
CA LEU A 71 -7.45 1.48 0.27
C LEU A 71 -6.72 1.78 1.59
N GLY A 72 -5.81 2.75 1.61
CA GLY A 72 -5.11 3.19 2.82
C GLY A 72 -6.06 3.79 3.86
N ILE A 73 -7.08 4.53 3.43
CA ILE A 73 -8.08 5.11 4.31
C ILE A 73 -9.04 4.04 4.87
N VAL A 74 -9.48 3.10 4.01
CA VAL A 74 -10.45 2.06 4.38
C VAL A 74 -9.79 0.94 5.19
N PHE A 75 -8.58 0.52 4.79
CA PHE A 75 -7.84 -0.61 5.35
C PHE A 75 -6.42 -0.23 5.82
N PRO A 76 -6.28 0.75 6.74
CA PRO A 76 -4.99 1.34 7.08
C PRO A 76 -3.95 0.33 7.58
N LYS A 77 -4.38 -0.68 8.33
CA LYS A 77 -3.45 -1.69 8.88
C LYS A 77 -2.92 -2.66 7.85
N ILE A 78 -3.75 -3.04 6.89
CA ILE A 78 -3.37 -3.99 5.84
C ILE A 78 -2.41 -3.28 4.88
N ILE A 79 -2.77 -2.08 4.45
CA ILE A 79 -1.96 -1.27 3.53
C ILE A 79 -0.61 -0.92 4.14
N SER A 80 -0.57 -0.49 5.40
CA SER A 80 0.70 -0.21 6.09
C SER A 80 1.58 -1.44 6.37
N ILE A 81 1.13 -2.67 6.10
CA ILE A 81 1.98 -3.86 6.20
C ILE A 81 2.39 -4.33 4.81
N VAL A 82 1.42 -4.42 3.90
CA VAL A 82 1.62 -4.96 2.55
C VAL A 82 2.42 -4.00 1.68
N LEU A 83 2.08 -2.70 1.72
CA LEU A 83 2.69 -1.68 0.85
C LEU A 83 3.84 -0.93 1.50
N PHE A 84 4.10 -1.16 2.80
CA PHE A 84 5.25 -0.60 3.49
C PHE A 84 6.62 -0.96 2.88
N PRO A 85 6.90 -2.25 2.53
CA PRO A 85 8.15 -2.57 1.85
C PRO A 85 8.26 -1.86 0.50
N PHE A 86 7.18 -1.78 -0.28
CA PHE A 86 7.17 -1.04 -1.55
C PHE A 86 7.35 0.47 -1.37
N ALA A 87 6.82 1.04 -0.29
CA ALA A 87 6.99 2.46 0.01
C ALA A 87 8.42 2.82 0.46
N ILE A 88 9.17 1.88 1.04
CA ILE A 88 10.55 2.09 1.50
C ILE A 88 11.58 1.70 0.45
N PHE A 89 11.41 0.54 -0.17
CA PHE A 89 12.43 -0.06 -1.02
C PHE A 89 12.29 0.27 -2.50
N GLY A 90 11.14 0.82 -2.92
CA GLY A 90 10.90 1.39 -4.25
C GLY A 90 11.42 0.56 -5.42
#